data_AF-A0A9E2VIA8-F1
#
_entry.id   AF-A0A9E2VIA8-F1
#
_cell.length_a   1.000
_cell.length_b   1.000
_cell.length_c   1.000
_cell.angle_alpha   90.00
_cell.angle_beta   90.00
_cell.angle_gamma   90.00
#
_symmetry.space_group_name_H-M   'P 1'
#
loop_
_entity.id
_entity.type
_entity.pdbx_description
1 polymer ?
#
loop_
_entity_poly.entity_id
_entity_poly.type
_entity_poly.pdbx_seq_one_letter_code
_entity_poly.pdbx_strand_id
1 'polypeptide(L)'
;MNPLQEYIHLTRREFLTTAASGLGGLALSTLLAENVFAGPSATPKPVNPLAPKPPHFPPRARNCIFIFLSGGFSHIDLFDPKPKLNELNGQPVPEAMLKGVRFAFIQKDSARIMGTPRTFKKYGA
;
A
#
# COMPACT_ATOMS: atom_id res chain seq x y z
N MET A 1 -15.92 47.49 -50.89
CA MET A 1 -15.19 46.49 -50.09
C MET A 1 -14.46 45.58 -51.06
N ASN A 2 -13.16 45.32 -50.87
CA ASN A 2 -12.36 44.55 -51.85
C ASN A 2 -12.69 43.04 -51.71
N PRO A 3 -13.16 42.35 -52.76
CA PRO A 3 -13.58 40.94 -52.69
C PRO A 3 -12.45 39.99 -52.29
N LEU A 4 -11.18 40.37 -52.50
CA LEU A 4 -10.03 39.59 -52.06
C LEU A 4 -9.85 39.61 -50.54
N GLN A 5 -10.26 40.69 -49.86
CA GLN A 5 -10.21 40.75 -48.39
C GLN A 5 -11.29 39.87 -47.76
N GLU A 6 -12.46 39.78 -48.38
CA GLU A 6 -13.58 38.98 -47.88
C GLU A 6 -13.28 37.47 -47.89
N TYR A 7 -12.60 36.98 -48.94
CA TYR A 7 -12.06 35.61 -49.01
C TYR A 7 -11.06 35.30 -47.89
N ILE A 8 -10.18 36.25 -47.56
CA ILE A 8 -9.16 36.06 -46.52
C ILE A 8 -9.79 35.99 -45.11
N HIS A 9 -10.92 36.68 -44.88
CA HIS A 9 -11.61 36.68 -43.59
C HIS A 9 -12.53 35.47 -43.36
N LEU A 10 -13.13 34.91 -44.43
CA LEU A 10 -13.89 33.65 -44.36
C LEU A 10 -12.98 32.44 -44.06
N THR A 11 -11.76 32.44 -44.58
CA THR A 11 -10.89 31.25 -44.59
C THR A 11 -10.37 30.81 -43.21
N ARG A 12 -10.10 31.69 -42.24
CA ARG A 12 -9.46 31.23 -40.97
C ARG A 12 -10.40 30.44 -40.07
N ARG A 13 -11.64 30.91 -39.89
CA ARG A 13 -12.61 30.20 -39.04
C ARG A 13 -13.04 28.90 -39.72
N GLU A 14 -13.34 28.94 -41.02
CA GLU A 14 -13.69 27.74 -41.78
C GLU A 14 -12.54 26.73 -41.79
N PHE A 15 -11.30 27.17 -42.06
CA PHE A 15 -10.13 26.31 -42.04
C PHE A 15 -9.94 25.61 -40.69
N LEU A 16 -10.00 26.36 -39.58
CA LEU A 16 -9.86 25.78 -38.24
C LEU A 16 -11.02 24.84 -37.92
N THR A 17 -12.24 25.18 -38.33
CA THR A 17 -13.42 24.34 -38.08
C THR A 17 -13.32 23.02 -38.86
N THR A 18 -13.04 23.09 -40.16
CA THR A 18 -12.94 21.91 -41.04
C THR A 18 -11.72 21.04 -40.70
N ALA A 19 -10.55 21.64 -40.43
CA ALA A 19 -9.35 20.89 -40.06
C ALA A 19 -9.50 20.21 -38.68
N ALA A 20 -10.12 20.87 -37.70
CA ALA A 20 -10.39 20.28 -36.40
C ALA A 20 -11.37 19.09 -36.51
N SER A 21 -12.39 19.17 -37.38
CA SER A 21 -13.29 18.05 -37.63
C SER A 21 -12.58 16.84 -38.24
N GLY A 22 -11.63 17.05 -39.15
CA GLY A 22 -10.83 15.97 -39.75
C GLY A 22 -9.91 15.28 -38.73
N LEU A 23 -9.15 16.06 -37.96
CA LEU A 23 -8.27 15.53 -36.90
C LEU A 23 -9.08 14.84 -35.78
N GLY A 24 -10.22 15.41 -35.41
CA GLY A 24 -11.14 14.82 -34.45
C GLY A 24 -11.74 13.50 -34.94
N GLY A 25 -12.07 13.40 -36.22
CA GLY A 25 -12.52 12.16 -36.85
C GLY A 25 -11.46 11.06 -36.84
N LEU A 26 -10.19 11.41 -37.11
CA LEU A 26 -9.07 10.48 -36.99
C LEU A 26 -8.87 10.01 -35.55
N ALA A 27 -8.87 10.93 -34.57
CA ALA A 27 -8.77 10.58 -33.15
C ALA A 27 -9.95 9.71 -32.68
N LEU A 28 -11.16 10.01 -33.14
CA LEU A 28 -12.32 9.19 -32.83
C LEU A 28 -12.20 7.80 -33.47
N SER A 29 -11.71 7.71 -34.70
CA SER A 29 -11.48 6.43 -35.39
C SER A 29 -10.42 5.58 -34.69
N THR A 30 -9.36 6.19 -34.12
CA THR A 30 -8.33 5.45 -33.35
C THR A 30 -8.91 4.95 -32.03
N LEU A 31 -9.68 5.77 -31.32
CA LEU A 31 -10.33 5.36 -30.06
C LEU A 31 -11.41 4.30 -30.29
N LEU A 32 -12.19 4.41 -31.36
CA LEU A 32 -13.14 3.36 -31.75
C LEU A 32 -12.41 2.12 -32.26
N ALA A 33 -11.27 2.22 -32.93
CA ALA A 33 -10.50 1.04 -33.33
C ALA A 33 -9.97 0.27 -32.12
N GLU A 34 -9.49 0.97 -31.09
CA GLU A 34 -9.08 0.36 -29.82
C GLU A 34 -10.24 -0.32 -29.08
N ASN A 35 -11.48 0.15 -29.23
CA ASN A 35 -12.64 -0.35 -28.48
C ASN A 35 -13.60 -1.27 -29.27
N VAL A 36 -13.69 -1.11 -30.61
CA VAL A 36 -14.65 -1.80 -31.50
C VAL A 36 -13.95 -2.88 -32.33
N PHE A 37 -12.69 -2.66 -32.77
CA PHE A 37 -11.85 -3.73 -33.34
C PHE A 37 -11.06 -4.49 -32.27
N ALA A 38 -11.24 -4.17 -30.99
CA ALA A 38 -11.05 -5.11 -29.91
C ALA A 38 -12.15 -6.20 -29.97
N GLY A 39 -12.16 -6.98 -31.05
CA GLY A 39 -12.47 -8.41 -30.95
C GLY A 39 -11.69 -9.00 -29.76
N PRO A 40 -12.18 -10.10 -29.16
CA PRO A 40 -11.74 -10.58 -27.86
C PRO A 40 -10.24 -10.41 -27.74
N SER A 41 -9.84 -9.50 -26.86
CA SER A 41 -8.48 -9.01 -26.75
C SER A 41 -7.50 -10.15 -27.02
N ALA A 42 -6.54 -9.94 -27.91
CA ALA A 42 -5.39 -10.85 -28.04
C ALA A 42 -4.56 -10.93 -26.74
N THR A 43 -5.01 -10.29 -25.65
CA THR A 43 -4.63 -10.64 -24.29
C THR A 43 -5.53 -11.79 -23.80
N PRO A 44 -4.97 -12.98 -23.49
CA PRO A 44 -5.76 -14.04 -22.90
C PRO A 44 -6.46 -13.49 -21.66
N LYS A 45 -7.80 -13.57 -21.64
CA LYS A 45 -8.59 -13.30 -20.43
C LYS A 45 -7.91 -14.06 -19.30
N PRO A 46 -7.47 -13.38 -18.22
CA PRO A 46 -6.77 -14.08 -17.16
C PRO A 46 -7.73 -15.13 -16.61
N VAL A 47 -7.30 -16.40 -16.65
CA VAL A 47 -8.05 -17.56 -16.15
C VAL A 47 -8.47 -17.36 -14.68
N ASN A 48 -7.80 -16.44 -13.99
CA ASN A 48 -8.10 -15.99 -12.64
C ASN A 48 -8.24 -14.45 -12.61
N PRO A 49 -9.40 -13.88 -12.21
CA PRO A 49 -9.59 -12.43 -12.09
C PRO A 49 -8.68 -11.77 -11.02
N LEU A 50 -8.07 -12.57 -10.15
CA LEU A 50 -7.09 -12.14 -9.15
C LEU A 50 -5.63 -12.36 -9.61
N ALA A 51 -5.42 -12.75 -10.88
CA ALA A 51 -4.06 -12.89 -11.41
C ALA A 51 -3.34 -11.53 -11.38
N PRO A 52 -2.05 -11.50 -11.01
CA PRO A 52 -1.25 -10.28 -11.04
C PRO A 52 -1.24 -9.68 -12.46
N LYS A 53 -1.59 -8.40 -12.57
CA LYS A 53 -1.51 -7.67 -13.84
C LYS A 53 -0.08 -7.18 -14.08
N PRO A 54 0.40 -7.17 -15.32
CA PRO A 54 1.69 -6.57 -15.63
C PRO A 54 1.64 -5.06 -15.31
N PRO A 55 2.69 -4.50 -14.68
CA PRO A 55 2.77 -3.06 -14.42
C PRO A 55 2.95 -2.30 -15.73
N HIS A 56 2.48 -1.05 -15.77
CA HIS A 56 2.66 -0.17 -16.94
C HIS A 56 4.13 0.19 -17.23
N PHE A 57 5.02 0.04 -16.24
CA PHE A 57 6.44 0.38 -16.34
C PHE A 57 7.32 -0.74 -15.77
N PRO A 58 8.56 -0.92 -16.26
CA PRO A 58 9.49 -1.87 -15.69
C PRO A 58 9.79 -1.50 -14.21
N PRO A 59 9.61 -2.44 -13.27
CA PRO A 59 9.88 -2.15 -11.86
C PRO A 59 11.37 -1.89 -11.65
N ARG A 60 11.69 -0.80 -10.94
CA ARG A 60 13.06 -0.48 -10.51
C ARG A 60 13.09 -0.31 -9.00
N ALA A 61 13.57 -1.32 -8.29
CA ALA A 61 13.86 -1.19 -6.86
C ALA A 61 15.09 -0.28 -6.69
N ARG A 62 14.97 0.77 -5.87
CA ARG A 62 16.10 1.67 -5.53
C ARG A 62 16.83 1.20 -4.29
N ASN A 63 16.08 0.78 -3.27
CA ASN A 63 16.60 0.37 -1.97
C ASN A 63 15.96 -0.95 -1.54
N CYS A 64 16.76 -1.84 -0.94
CA CYS A 64 16.26 -3.02 -0.24
C CYS A 64 16.40 -2.76 1.27
N ILE A 65 15.28 -2.57 1.97
CA ILE A 65 15.28 -2.33 3.42
C ILE A 65 15.06 -3.69 4.10
N PHE A 66 16.09 -4.20 4.75
CA PHE A 66 16.02 -5.43 5.54
C PHE A 66 16.02 -5.08 7.03
N ILE A 67 14.92 -5.40 7.72
CA ILE A 67 14.77 -5.17 9.16
C ILE A 67 14.86 -6.52 9.86
N PHE A 68 15.99 -6.79 10.51
CA PHE A 68 16.17 -7.97 11.37
C PHE A 68 15.97 -7.58 12.83
N LEU A 69 14.78 -7.86 13.35
CA LEU A 69 14.47 -7.70 14.77
C LEU A 69 14.86 -9.01 15.48
N SER A 70 16.07 -9.08 16.01
CA SER A 70 16.49 -10.22 16.85
C SER A 70 15.57 -10.32 18.07
N GLY A 71 14.76 -11.37 18.13
CA GLY A 71 13.74 -11.59 19.16
C GLY A 71 12.35 -11.04 18.82
N GLY A 72 12.21 -10.27 17.74
CA GLY A 72 10.96 -9.63 17.34
C GLY A 72 10.37 -8.74 18.42
N PHE A 73 9.21 -8.17 18.13
CA PHE A 73 8.31 -7.79 19.21
C PHE A 73 7.45 -9.02 19.51
N SER A 74 7.54 -9.56 20.73
CA SER A 74 6.67 -10.65 21.13
C SER A 74 5.21 -10.20 21.03
N HIS A 75 4.35 -11.01 20.41
CA HIS A 75 2.90 -10.74 20.39
C HIS A 75 2.36 -10.59 21.83
N ILE A 76 2.97 -11.32 22.78
CA ILE A 76 2.68 -11.28 24.21
C ILE A 76 3.03 -9.91 24.80
N ASP A 77 3.99 -9.17 24.24
CA ASP A 77 4.40 -7.86 24.74
C ASP A 77 3.71 -6.68 24.05
N LEU A 78 3.08 -6.91 22.89
CA LEU A 78 2.47 -5.85 22.10
C LEU A 78 0.95 -5.70 22.30
N PHE A 79 0.21 -6.81 22.26
CA PHE A 79 -1.25 -6.76 22.11
C PHE A 79 -2.02 -7.25 23.33
N ASP A 80 -1.32 -7.72 24.36
CA ASP A 80 -1.94 -8.25 25.57
C ASP A 80 -1.72 -7.28 26.75
N PRO A 81 -2.75 -6.51 27.17
CA PRO A 81 -2.66 -5.71 28.37
C PRO A 81 -2.55 -6.62 29.59
N LYS A 82 -1.49 -6.42 30.40
CA LYS A 82 -1.19 -7.22 31.60
C LYS A 82 -1.46 -6.44 32.88
N PRO A 83 -2.73 -6.14 33.24
CA PRO A 83 -3.06 -5.31 34.40
C PRO A 83 -2.52 -5.91 35.70
N LYS A 84 -2.65 -7.23 35.88
CA LYS A 84 -2.18 -7.90 37.10
C LYS A 84 -0.66 -7.87 37.25
N LEU A 85 0.08 -7.95 36.13
CA LEU A 85 1.53 -7.83 36.13
C LEU A 85 1.99 -6.44 36.56
N ASN A 86 1.26 -5.41 36.12
CA ASN A 86 1.53 -4.02 36.49
C ASN A 86 1.22 -3.74 37.97
N GLU A 87 0.15 -4.33 38.51
CA GLU A 87 -0.17 -4.26 39.96
C GLU A 87 0.94 -4.85 40.84
N LEU A 88 1.54 -5.96 40.40
CA LEU A 88 2.57 -6.68 41.14
C LEU A 88 4.00 -6.19 40.84
N ASN A 89 4.13 -5.08 40.09
CA ASN A 89 5.42 -4.56 39.68
C ASN A 89 6.36 -4.28 40.88
N GLY A 90 7.57 -4.82 40.82
CA GLY A 90 8.60 -4.67 41.85
C GLY A 90 8.49 -5.63 43.03
N GLN A 91 7.43 -6.44 43.13
CA GLN A 91 7.26 -7.45 44.16
C GLN A 91 8.13 -8.69 43.87
N PRO A 92 8.54 -9.47 44.91
CA PRO A 92 9.25 -10.73 44.69
C PRO A 92 8.37 -11.72 43.93
N VAL A 93 9.00 -12.54 43.08
CA VAL A 93 8.30 -13.58 42.33
C VAL A 93 7.83 -14.68 43.30
N PRO A 94 6.56 -15.14 43.25
CA PRO A 94 6.07 -16.20 44.12
C PRO A 94 6.88 -17.48 43.99
N GLU A 95 7.18 -18.14 45.12
CA GLU A 95 7.99 -19.37 45.15
C GLU A 95 7.42 -20.49 44.28
N ALA A 96 6.09 -20.56 44.16
CA ALA A 96 5.41 -21.52 43.28
C ALA A 96 5.85 -21.41 41.82
N MET A 97 6.24 -20.21 41.36
CA MET A 97 6.72 -19.97 39.99
C MET A 97 8.23 -20.19 39.83
N LEU A 98 8.98 -20.21 40.93
CA LEU A 98 10.43 -20.43 40.95
C LEU A 98 10.79 -21.92 41.11
N LYS A 99 9.84 -22.75 41.56
CA LYS A 99 10.01 -24.18 41.78
C LYS A 99 10.15 -24.93 40.45
N GLY A 100 11.23 -25.69 40.29
CA GLY A 100 11.48 -26.51 39.09
C GLY A 100 12.01 -25.76 37.86
N VAL A 101 12.10 -24.42 37.89
CA VAL A 101 12.63 -23.62 36.79
C VAL A 101 14.13 -23.34 36.99
N ARG A 102 14.94 -23.59 35.95
CA ARG A 102 16.35 -23.23 35.91
C ARG A 102 16.54 -21.97 35.06
N PHE A 103 16.77 -20.83 35.71
CA PHE A 103 17.11 -19.59 35.01
C PHE A 103 18.60 -19.59 34.65
N ALA A 104 18.93 -19.12 33.44
CA ALA A 104 20.33 -19.09 32.98
C ALA A 104 21.15 -17.97 33.64
N PHE A 105 20.52 -16.83 33.95
CA PHE A 105 21.21 -15.62 34.42
C PHE A 105 20.53 -14.91 35.60
N ILE A 106 19.32 -15.34 35.99
CA ILE A 106 18.52 -14.68 37.03
C ILE A 106 18.71 -15.44 38.35
N GLN A 107 19.12 -14.73 39.40
CA GLN A 107 19.15 -15.27 40.75
C GLN A 107 17.72 -15.29 41.31
N LYS A 108 17.28 -16.44 41.83
CA LYS A 108 15.90 -16.64 42.29
C LYS A 108 15.52 -15.67 43.42
N ASP A 109 16.45 -15.42 44.32
CA ASP A 109 16.22 -14.61 45.53
C ASP A 109 16.10 -13.10 45.24
N SER A 110 16.67 -12.65 44.12
CA SER A 110 16.58 -11.25 43.68
C SER A 110 15.60 -11.03 42.53
N ALA A 111 14.92 -12.08 42.07
CA ALA A 111 13.94 -12.00 41.00
C ALA A 111 12.72 -11.20 41.44
N ARG A 112 12.47 -10.09 40.74
CA ARG A 112 11.29 -9.25 40.94
C ARG A 112 10.39 -9.31 39.72
N ILE A 113 9.08 -9.21 39.96
CA ILE A 113 8.09 -9.06 38.90
C ILE A 113 8.31 -7.72 38.21
N MET A 114 8.43 -7.73 36.88
CA MET A 114 8.56 -6.52 36.07
C MET A 114 7.27 -6.26 35.31
N GLY A 115 6.56 -5.20 35.72
CA GLY A 115 5.44 -4.64 34.97
C GLY A 115 5.90 -4.00 33.66
N THR A 116 4.97 -3.82 32.73
CA THR A 116 5.27 -3.10 31.49
C THR A 116 5.38 -1.59 31.77
N PRO A 117 6.43 -0.91 31.26
CA PRO A 117 6.52 0.55 31.35
C PRO A 117 5.56 1.26 30.36
N ARG A 118 4.86 0.50 29.51
CA ARG A 118 3.97 1.04 28.46
C ARG A 118 2.52 1.01 28.94
N THR A 119 1.84 2.15 28.82
CA THR A 119 0.39 2.25 29.04
C THR A 119 -0.35 1.81 27.80
N PHE A 120 -1.08 0.70 27.87
CA PHE A 120 -1.94 0.26 26.78
C PHE A 120 -3.13 1.22 26.64
N LYS A 121 -3.45 1.61 25.41
CA LYS A 121 -4.66 2.33 25.04
C LYS A 121 -5.29 1.61 23.86
N LYS A 122 -6.59 1.31 23.97
CA LYS A 122 -7.34 0.73 22.86
C LYS A 122 -7.49 1.81 21.78
N TYR A 123 -6.98 1.55 20.57
CA TYR A 123 -7.17 2.38 19.39
C TYR A 123 -7.97 1.57 18.37
N GLY A 124 -9.11 2.11 17.93
CA GLY A 124 -10.07 1.38 17.10
C GLY A 124 -11.18 0.69 17.90
N ALA A 125 -12.18 0.18 17.18
CA ALA A 125 -13.37 -0.47 17.73
C ALA A 125 -13.09 -1.93 18.10
#